data_AF-A0A429MK00-F1
#
_entry.id   AF-A0A429MK00-F1
#
_cell.length_a   1.000
_cell.length_b   1.000
_cell.length_c   1.000
_cell.angle_alpha   90.00
_cell.angle_beta   90.00
_cell.angle_gamma   90.00
#
_symmetry.space_group_name_H-M   'P 1'
#
loop_
_entity.id
_entity.type
_entity.pdbx_description
1 polymer ?
#
loop_
_entity_poly.entity_id
_entity_poly.type
_entity_poly.pdbx_seq_one_letter_code
_entity_poly.pdbx_strand_id
1 'polypeptide(L)'
;KRTDEDGHRKSWNVFAQTQYQAWQWMFLAGKQDVTNGDNLLPNSSTIGAFDYPYQVANKGKYLVNEINYTFAQPFHKIENIKPYISHSRFFKDEDGYKDSERLIAGVYFNYKAIGIQGEYIMSKNDPMVGGGANGLAQGSSNDWDKLFYLSIGYYF
;
A
#
# COMPACT_ATOMS: atom_id res chain seq x y z
N LYS A 1 -15.81 25.69 -3.70
CA LYS A 1 -15.09 25.27 -4.93
C LYS A 1 -14.13 26.39 -5.31
N ARG A 2 -12.90 26.09 -5.75
CA ARG A 2 -11.90 27.11 -6.13
C ARG A 2 -11.96 27.46 -7.62
N THR A 3 -12.29 26.47 -8.42
CA THR A 3 -12.66 26.56 -9.82
C THR A 3 -14.11 26.10 -9.89
N ASP A 4 -14.98 26.79 -10.61
CA ASP A 4 -16.37 26.33 -10.82
C ASP A 4 -16.45 25.15 -11.82
N GLU A 5 -15.38 24.37 -11.91
CA GLU A 5 -15.25 23.19 -12.75
C GLU A 5 -15.66 21.93 -11.97
N ASP A 6 -16.15 20.94 -12.70
CA ASP A 6 -16.44 19.62 -12.16
C ASP A 6 -15.31 18.64 -12.47
N GLY A 7 -14.94 17.84 -11.48
CA GLY A 7 -13.99 16.75 -11.65
C GLY A 7 -14.66 15.47 -12.15
N HIS A 8 -13.90 14.59 -12.79
CA HIS A 8 -14.33 13.25 -13.16
C HIS A 8 -13.25 12.22 -12.87
N ARG A 9 -13.67 11.00 -12.53
CA ARG A 9 -12.77 9.85 -12.28
C ARG A 9 -13.22 8.65 -13.08
N LYS A 10 -12.27 8.01 -13.78
CA LYS A 10 -12.44 6.72 -14.43
C LYS A 10 -11.43 5.75 -13.84
N SER A 11 -11.86 4.54 -13.50
CA SER A 11 -10.98 3.53 -12.92
C SER A 11 -11.50 2.13 -13.24
N TRP A 12 -10.58 1.17 -13.33
CA TRP A 12 -10.87 -0.25 -13.47
C TRP A 12 -9.84 -1.08 -12.73
N ASN A 13 -10.21 -2.30 -12.36
CA ASN A 13 -9.37 -3.26 -11.65
C ASN A 13 -9.59 -4.68 -12.18
N VAL A 14 -8.53 -5.47 -12.17
CA VAL A 14 -8.55 -6.93 -12.31
C VAL A 14 -7.89 -7.50 -11.07
N PHE A 15 -8.49 -8.52 -10.48
CA PHE A 15 -7.97 -9.14 -9.26
C PHE A 15 -8.15 -10.65 -9.29
N ALA A 16 -7.31 -11.34 -8.54
CA ALA A 16 -7.39 -12.77 -8.31
C ALA A 16 -6.99 -13.09 -6.87
N GLN A 17 -7.67 -14.06 -6.27
CA GLN A 17 -7.26 -14.65 -5.00
C GLN A 17 -7.32 -16.16 -5.17
N THR A 18 -6.19 -16.81 -4.92
CA THR A 18 -6.05 -18.26 -5.03
C THR A 18 -5.62 -18.82 -3.69
N GLN A 19 -6.26 -19.89 -3.27
CA GLN A 19 -5.86 -20.65 -2.09
C GLN A 19 -5.50 -22.07 -2.52
N TYR A 20 -4.31 -22.52 -2.14
CA TYR A 20 -3.83 -23.86 -2.41
C TYR A 20 -3.12 -24.40 -1.18
N GLN A 21 -3.76 -25.36 -0.51
CA GLN A 21 -3.30 -25.90 0.77
C GLN A 21 -3.05 -24.78 1.79
N ALA A 22 -1.85 -24.70 2.36
CA ALA A 22 -1.45 -23.68 3.31
C ALA A 22 -1.08 -22.33 2.65
N TRP A 23 -1.02 -22.24 1.33
CA TRP A 23 -0.65 -21.03 0.61
C TRP A 23 -1.87 -20.25 0.14
N GLN A 24 -1.80 -18.94 0.25
CA GLN A 24 -2.71 -18.02 -0.42
C GLN A 24 -1.89 -17.02 -1.23
N TRP A 25 -2.36 -16.74 -2.44
CA TRP A 25 -1.84 -15.69 -3.30
C TRP A 25 -2.96 -14.72 -3.66
N MET A 26 -2.67 -13.43 -3.53
CA MET A 26 -3.55 -12.33 -3.95
C MET A 26 -2.83 -11.50 -5.00
N PHE A 27 -3.55 -11.16 -6.06
CA PHE A 27 -3.10 -10.25 -7.10
C PHE A 27 -4.18 -9.23 -7.39
N LEU A 28 -3.76 -7.98 -7.62
CA LEU A 28 -4.62 -6.91 -8.06
C LEU A 28 -3.82 -6.00 -8.99
N ALA A 29 -4.42 -5.60 -10.11
CA ALA A 29 -3.88 -4.56 -10.98
C ALA A 29 -5.01 -3.67 -11.47
N GLY A 30 -4.71 -2.41 -11.71
CA GLY A 30 -5.72 -1.46 -12.14
C GLY A 30 -5.14 -0.18 -12.71
N LYS A 31 -6.04 0.69 -13.14
CA LYS A 31 -5.72 2.05 -13.57
C LYS A 31 -6.68 3.03 -12.90
N GLN A 32 -6.18 4.23 -12.63
CA GLN A 32 -7.00 5.39 -12.38
C GLN A 32 -6.67 6.52 -13.36
N ASP A 33 -7.69 7.29 -13.70
CA ASP A 33 -7.60 8.55 -14.43
C ASP A 33 -8.56 9.54 -13.75
N VAL A 34 -7.99 10.52 -13.06
CA VAL A 34 -8.71 11.58 -12.37
C VAL A 34 -8.44 12.89 -13.11
N THR A 35 -9.50 13.62 -13.40
CA THR A 35 -9.42 15.06 -13.70
C THR A 35 -10.12 15.75 -12.55
N ASN A 36 -9.38 16.44 -11.69
CA ASN A 36 -9.90 16.98 -10.43
C ASN A 36 -10.46 18.42 -10.56
N GLY A 37 -10.31 19.06 -11.72
CA GLY A 37 -10.68 20.46 -11.94
C GLY A 37 -9.84 21.46 -11.14
N ASP A 38 -8.76 21.02 -10.49
CA ASP A 38 -7.94 21.86 -9.62
C ASP A 38 -6.86 22.61 -10.45
N ASN A 39 -6.88 23.94 -10.44
CA ASN A 39 -5.92 24.74 -11.22
C ASN A 39 -4.51 24.89 -10.59
N LEU A 40 -4.27 24.48 -9.34
CA LEU A 40 -2.96 24.53 -8.67
C LEU A 40 -2.27 23.16 -8.67
N LEU A 41 -3.03 22.09 -8.55
CA LEU A 41 -2.63 20.69 -8.54
C LEU A 41 -3.45 19.91 -9.59
N PRO A 42 -3.40 20.27 -10.89
CA PRO A 42 -4.19 19.62 -11.93
C PRO A 42 -3.83 18.14 -12.14
N ASN A 43 -2.62 17.75 -11.73
CA ASN A 43 -2.05 16.42 -11.94
C ASN A 43 -1.98 15.57 -10.64
N SER A 44 -2.49 16.08 -9.53
CA SER A 44 -2.51 15.33 -8.27
C SER A 44 -3.71 15.67 -7.40
N SER A 45 -4.23 14.69 -6.69
CA SER A 45 -5.31 14.88 -5.72
C SER A 45 -4.79 14.70 -4.30
N THR A 46 -5.22 15.57 -3.40
CA THR A 46 -4.90 15.45 -1.97
C THR A 46 -5.78 14.41 -1.32
N ILE A 47 -5.16 13.45 -0.62
CA ILE A 47 -5.80 12.41 0.19
C ILE A 47 -5.24 12.50 1.61
N GLY A 48 -6.01 12.10 2.62
CA GLY A 48 -5.56 12.04 4.01
C GLY A 48 -5.65 10.63 4.59
N ALA A 49 -4.62 10.22 5.35
CA ALA A 49 -4.64 9.05 6.22
C ALA A 49 -3.81 9.34 7.47
N PHE A 50 -4.20 8.77 8.62
CA PHE A 50 -3.51 8.97 9.91
C PHE A 50 -3.25 10.45 10.29
N ASP A 51 -4.22 11.33 10.03
CA ASP A 51 -4.10 12.79 10.24
C ASP A 51 -2.97 13.46 9.43
N TYR A 52 -2.54 12.82 8.34
CA TYR A 52 -1.50 13.31 7.44
C TYR A 52 -2.03 13.46 6.00
N PRO A 53 -2.06 14.68 5.43
CA PRO A 53 -2.42 14.88 4.03
C PRO A 53 -1.22 14.63 3.11
N TYR A 54 -1.48 13.97 1.98
CA TYR A 54 -0.49 13.70 0.94
C TYR A 54 -1.13 13.75 -0.45
N GLN A 55 -0.31 13.96 -1.47
CA GLN A 55 -0.68 14.05 -2.87
C GLN A 55 -0.52 12.69 -3.54
N VAL A 56 -1.50 12.35 -4.37
CA VAL A 56 -1.48 11.17 -5.23
C VAL A 56 -1.60 11.60 -6.68
N ALA A 57 -0.78 11.04 -7.57
CA ALA A 57 -0.87 11.31 -9.00
C ALA A 57 -2.27 10.96 -9.52
N ASN A 58 -2.85 11.88 -10.29
CA ASN A 58 -4.20 11.74 -10.78
C ASN A 58 -4.34 10.59 -11.79
N LYS A 59 -3.28 10.31 -12.54
CA LYS A 59 -3.26 9.28 -13.56
C LYS A 59 -2.15 8.28 -13.29
N GLY A 60 -2.49 7.02 -13.40
CA GLY A 60 -1.50 5.96 -13.20
C GLY A 60 -2.11 4.59 -13.11
N LYS A 61 -1.22 3.60 -13.19
CA LYS A 61 -1.54 2.18 -13.05
C LYS A 61 -0.96 1.69 -11.74
N TYR A 62 -1.61 0.73 -11.10
CA TYR A 62 -1.08 0.12 -9.90
C TYR A 62 -1.17 -1.39 -9.99
N LEU A 63 -0.28 -2.05 -9.27
CA LEU A 63 -0.33 -3.48 -9.03
C LEU A 63 -0.02 -3.79 -7.57
N VAL A 64 -0.57 -4.90 -7.09
CA VAL A 64 -0.34 -5.49 -5.79
C VAL A 64 -0.25 -7.00 -5.97
N ASN A 65 0.76 -7.62 -5.36
CA ASN A 65 0.95 -9.05 -5.28
C ASN A 65 1.26 -9.41 -3.83
N GLU A 66 0.56 -10.37 -3.27
CA GLU A 66 0.83 -10.86 -1.92
C GLU A 66 0.80 -12.37 -1.89
N ILE A 67 1.77 -12.97 -1.21
CA ILE A 67 1.80 -14.40 -0.93
C ILE A 67 1.89 -14.56 0.59
N ASN A 68 1.00 -15.37 1.13
CA ASN A 68 1.02 -15.73 2.55
C ASN A 68 0.96 -17.24 2.74
N TYR A 69 1.51 -17.70 3.86
CA TYR A 69 1.53 -19.11 4.26
C TYR A 69 0.91 -19.25 5.64
N THR A 70 -0.03 -20.18 5.82
CA THR A 70 -0.64 -20.46 7.11
C THR A 70 -0.07 -21.74 7.71
N PHE A 71 0.59 -21.63 8.86
CA PHE A 71 1.05 -22.80 9.59
C PHE A 71 -0.16 -23.58 10.12
N ALA A 72 -0.22 -24.87 9.80
CA ALA A 72 -1.33 -25.74 10.21
C ALA A 72 -1.29 -26.10 11.70
N GLN A 73 -0.11 -26.05 12.32
CA GLN A 73 0.11 -26.45 13.71
C GLN A 73 0.80 -25.32 14.48
N PRO A 74 0.47 -25.15 15.77
CA PRO A 74 1.16 -24.18 16.61
C PRO A 74 2.63 -24.53 16.82
N PHE A 75 3.44 -23.51 17.10
CA PHE A 75 4.82 -23.69 17.55
C PHE A 75 4.91 -23.31 19.03
N HIS A 76 5.00 -24.31 19.91
CA HIS A 76 4.88 -24.14 21.36
C HIS A 76 3.56 -23.45 21.73
N LYS A 77 3.62 -22.23 22.28
CA LYS A 77 2.46 -21.42 22.70
C LYS A 77 2.04 -20.38 21.64
N ILE A 78 2.67 -20.43 20.46
CA ILE A 78 2.43 -19.51 19.37
C ILE A 78 1.47 -20.17 18.38
N GLU A 79 0.35 -19.52 18.13
CA GLU A 79 -0.76 -20.00 17.33
C GLU A 79 -0.99 -19.10 16.10
N ASN A 80 -1.72 -19.61 15.11
CA ASN A 80 -2.13 -18.86 13.90
C ASN A 80 -0.98 -18.13 13.19
N ILE A 81 0.19 -18.77 13.10
CA ILE A 81 1.38 -18.18 12.49
C ILE A 81 1.16 -18.02 10.99
N LYS A 82 1.26 -16.78 10.51
CA LYS A 82 1.03 -16.39 9.12
C LYS A 82 2.09 -15.42 8.62
N PRO A 83 3.25 -15.90 8.15
CA PRO A 83 4.16 -15.05 7.40
C PRO A 83 3.61 -14.70 6.02
N TYR A 84 4.00 -13.54 5.51
CA TYR A 84 3.66 -13.09 4.17
C TYR A 84 4.72 -12.18 3.59
N ILE A 85 4.71 -12.09 2.27
CA ILE A 85 5.42 -11.08 1.50
C ILE A 85 4.43 -10.37 0.60
N SER A 86 4.56 -9.06 0.49
CA SER A 86 3.72 -8.24 -0.38
C SER A 86 4.57 -7.28 -1.20
N HIS A 87 4.27 -7.14 -2.48
CA HIS A 87 4.85 -6.18 -3.40
C HIS A 87 3.75 -5.35 -4.02
N SER A 88 3.88 -4.03 -3.97
CA SER A 88 2.97 -3.12 -4.65
C SER A 88 3.73 -2.02 -5.35
N ARG A 89 3.17 -1.53 -6.45
CA ARG A 89 3.77 -0.45 -7.23
C ARG A 89 2.69 0.41 -7.85
N PHE A 90 2.93 1.72 -7.87
CA PHE A 90 2.12 2.73 -8.53
C PHE A 90 2.96 3.43 -9.60
N PHE A 91 2.62 3.13 -10.85
CA PHE A 91 3.21 3.69 -12.06
C PHE A 91 2.45 4.95 -12.42
N LYS A 92 3.15 6.08 -12.51
CA LYS A 92 2.53 7.39 -12.70
C LYS A 92 2.64 7.77 -14.18
N ASP A 93 1.56 8.31 -14.74
CA ASP A 93 1.52 8.62 -16.18
C ASP A 93 2.22 9.97 -16.49
N GLU A 94 2.38 10.84 -15.49
CA GLU A 94 2.96 12.18 -15.61
C GLU A 94 4.48 12.17 -15.80
N ASP A 95 4.96 12.90 -16.81
CA ASP A 95 6.38 13.03 -17.10
C ASP A 95 7.16 13.62 -15.92
N GLY A 96 8.29 12.99 -15.61
CA GLY A 96 9.17 13.38 -14.52
C GLY A 96 8.71 12.93 -13.13
N TYR A 97 7.52 12.35 -12.99
CA TYR A 97 7.09 11.75 -11.72
C TYR A 97 7.85 10.44 -11.50
N LYS A 98 8.28 10.21 -10.26
CA LYS A 98 8.96 8.97 -9.86
C LYS A 98 7.94 7.98 -9.33
N ASP A 99 7.90 6.77 -9.88
CA ASP A 99 7.01 5.71 -9.41
C ASP A 99 7.15 5.43 -7.91
N SER A 100 6.06 4.98 -7.29
CA SER A 100 6.06 4.53 -5.90
C SER A 100 6.07 3.02 -5.84
N GLU A 101 6.84 2.44 -4.93
CA GLU A 101 6.99 0.99 -4.80
C GLU A 101 7.09 0.61 -3.33
N ARG A 102 6.45 -0.48 -2.91
CA ARG A 102 6.51 -0.98 -1.53
C ARG A 102 6.68 -2.49 -1.52
N LEU A 103 7.63 -2.94 -0.72
CA LEU A 103 7.87 -4.34 -0.35
C LEU A 103 7.63 -4.51 1.13
N ILE A 104 6.88 -5.52 1.51
CA ILE A 104 6.61 -5.87 2.91
C ILE A 104 7.01 -7.33 3.11
N ALA A 105 7.77 -7.59 4.16
CA ALA A 105 7.92 -8.92 4.73
C ALA A 105 7.34 -8.89 6.14
N GLY A 106 6.28 -9.66 6.37
CA GLY A 106 5.52 -9.60 7.61
C GLY A 106 5.24 -10.96 8.20
N VAL A 107 4.88 -10.97 9.48
CA VAL A 107 4.35 -12.14 10.17
C VAL A 107 3.30 -11.71 11.18
N TYR A 108 2.20 -12.45 11.18
CA TYR A 108 1.19 -12.41 12.24
C TYR A 108 1.23 -13.70 13.04
N PHE A 109 0.99 -13.61 14.35
CA PHE A 109 0.75 -14.76 15.21
C PHE A 109 -0.02 -14.37 16.48
N ASN A 110 -0.53 -15.37 17.18
CA ASN A 110 -1.13 -15.23 18.50
C ASN A 110 -0.25 -15.87 19.58
N TYR A 111 -0.23 -15.25 20.76
CA TYR A 111 0.25 -15.84 22.01
C TYR A 111 -0.85 -15.67 23.06
N LYS A 112 -1.60 -16.74 23.32
CA LYS A 112 -2.84 -16.69 24.13
C LYS A 112 -3.78 -15.61 23.56
N ALA A 113 -4.30 -14.74 24.43
CA ALA A 113 -5.14 -13.59 24.11
C ALA A 113 -4.42 -12.43 23.39
N ILE A 114 -3.13 -12.54 23.08
CA ILE A 114 -2.36 -11.45 22.45
C ILE A 114 -2.16 -11.79 20.97
N GLY A 115 -2.58 -10.90 20.06
CA GLY A 115 -2.18 -10.94 18.66
C GLY A 115 -1.03 -9.99 18.40
N ILE A 116 -0.05 -10.45 17.63
CA ILE A 116 1.15 -9.68 17.30
C ILE A 116 1.33 -9.71 15.79
N GLN A 117 1.58 -8.54 15.20
CA GLN A 117 1.94 -8.38 13.80
C GLN A 117 3.23 -7.56 13.71
N GLY A 118 4.26 -8.15 13.12
CA GLY A 118 5.50 -7.46 12.80
C GLY A 118 5.71 -7.37 11.30
N GLU A 119 6.09 -6.21 10.80
CA GLU A 119 6.38 -5.96 9.39
C GLU A 119 7.70 -5.22 9.23
N TYR A 120 8.52 -5.70 8.29
CA TYR A 120 9.62 -4.92 7.73
C TYR A 120 9.19 -4.41 6.36
N ILE A 121 9.10 -3.09 6.24
CA ILE A 121 8.61 -2.39 5.06
C ILE A 121 9.77 -1.65 4.42
N MET A 122 9.96 -1.87 3.12
CA MET A 122 10.85 -1.08 2.28
C MET A 122 10.00 -0.38 1.23
N SER A 123 10.24 0.91 0.99
CA SER A 123 9.48 1.64 -0.02
C SER A 123 10.28 2.71 -0.75
N LYS A 124 9.78 3.10 -1.93
CA LYS A 124 10.14 4.32 -2.63
C LYS A 124 8.91 5.20 -2.75
N ASN A 125 9.06 6.50 -2.47
CA ASN A 125 8.03 7.50 -2.72
C ASN A 125 6.68 7.16 -2.04
N ASP A 126 6.72 6.92 -0.74
CA ASP A 126 5.63 6.41 0.08
C ASP A 126 5.40 7.30 1.31
N PRO A 127 4.34 8.10 1.34
CA PRO A 127 4.09 9.07 2.42
C PRO A 127 4.13 8.50 3.85
N MET A 128 3.93 7.19 4.03
CA MET A 128 3.87 6.54 5.35
C MET A 128 5.20 5.93 5.80
N VAL A 129 6.17 5.78 4.89
CA VAL A 129 7.46 5.12 5.15
C VAL A 129 8.63 6.05 4.82
N GLY A 130 8.51 6.83 3.74
CA GLY A 130 9.46 7.87 3.34
C GLY A 130 9.14 8.51 1.98
N GLY A 131 9.61 9.74 1.77
CA GLY A 131 9.34 10.53 0.56
C GLY A 131 8.26 11.62 0.70
N GLY A 132 7.69 11.75 1.89
CA GLY A 132 6.89 12.90 2.31
C GLY A 132 5.56 13.06 1.58
N ALA A 133 4.94 14.23 1.76
CA ALA A 133 3.57 14.51 1.30
C ALA A 133 3.39 14.38 -0.22
N ASN A 134 4.45 14.48 -1.03
CA ASN A 134 4.36 14.35 -2.48
C ASN A 134 4.78 12.97 -3.00
N GLY A 135 5.04 12.01 -2.12
CA GLY A 135 5.53 10.68 -2.47
C GLY A 135 4.67 9.98 -3.53
N LEU A 136 3.35 9.90 -3.33
CA LEU A 136 2.45 9.26 -4.30
C LEU A 136 2.10 10.14 -5.51
N ALA A 137 2.54 11.41 -5.55
CA ALA A 137 2.48 12.28 -6.72
C ALA A 137 3.85 12.38 -7.38
N GLN A 138 4.52 13.53 -7.37
CA GLN A 138 5.82 13.75 -8.04
C GLN A 138 6.89 12.72 -7.62
N GLY A 139 6.82 12.24 -6.37
CA GLY A 139 7.90 11.48 -5.76
C GLY A 139 9.07 12.39 -5.37
N SER A 140 9.89 11.92 -4.44
CA SER A 140 11.04 12.65 -3.89
C SER A 140 12.36 12.08 -4.42
N SER A 141 12.55 10.77 -4.36
CA SER A 141 13.81 10.08 -4.69
C SER A 141 13.54 8.70 -5.30
N ASN A 142 14.58 8.01 -5.76
CA ASN A 142 14.50 6.59 -6.13
C ASN A 142 15.14 5.69 -5.07
N ASP A 143 15.46 6.27 -3.91
CA ASP A 143 16.09 5.58 -2.80
C ASP A 143 15.06 4.78 -2.01
N TRP A 144 15.51 3.71 -1.38
CA TRP A 144 14.65 2.88 -0.54
C TRP A 144 14.65 3.39 0.90
N ASP A 145 13.49 3.84 1.34
CA ASP A 145 13.19 4.09 2.74
C ASP A 145 12.77 2.78 3.43
N LYS A 146 12.96 2.72 4.75
CA LYS A 146 12.76 1.51 5.56
C LYS A 146 11.98 1.86 6.82
N LEU A 147 10.97 1.05 7.13
CA LEU A 147 10.19 1.14 8.36
C LEU A 147 10.02 -0.26 8.95
N PHE A 148 10.22 -0.37 10.26
CA PHE A 148 9.74 -1.52 11.02
C PHE A 148 8.44 -1.14 11.72
N TYR A 149 7.38 -1.91 11.48
CA TYR A 149 6.07 -1.72 12.07
C TYR A 149 5.74 -2.89 13.00
N LEU A 150 5.22 -2.60 14.19
CA LEU A 150 4.81 -3.58 15.18
C LEU A 150 3.45 -3.19 15.75
N SER A 151 2.49 -4.10 15.64
CA SER A 151 1.17 -3.97 16.23
C SER A 151 0.93 -5.10 17.23
N ILE A 152 0.37 -4.75 18.39
CA ILE A 152 0.06 -5.68 19.48
C ILE A 152 -1.38 -5.40 19.91
N GLY A 153 -2.23 -6.41 19.82
CA GLY A 153 -3.62 -6.36 20.25
C GLY A 153 -3.91 -7.38 21.35
N TYR A 154 -4.73 -7.02 22.33
CA TYR A 154 -5.24 -7.93 23.35
C TYR A 154 -6.72 -8.22 23.08
N TYR A 155 -7.07 -9.50 23.01
CA TYR A 155 -8.43 -10.00 22.78
C TYR A 155 -9.00 -10.52 24.09
N PHE A 156 -10.10 -9.91 24.54
CA PHE A 156 -10.85 -10.28 25.74
C PHE A 156 -12.03 -11.20 25.42
#